data_AF-A0A7J9WZ85-F1
#
_entry.id   AF-A0A7J9WZ85-F1
#
_cell.length_a   1.000
_cell.length_b   1.000
_cell.length_c   1.000
_cell.angle_alpha   90.00
_cell.angle_beta   90.00
_cell.angle_gamma   90.00
#
_symmetry.space_group_name_H-M   'P 1'
#
loop_
_entity.id
_entity.type
_entity.pdbx_description
1 polymer ?
#
loop_
_entity_poly.entity_id
_entity_poly.type
_entity_poly.pdbx_seq_one_letter_code
_entity_poly.pdbx_strand_id
1 'polypeptide(L)'
;MHVIEHTPGEQRLLVAYYSQGVKVLDYFIDGNDRFQFRETASLVLLGANTWAVNAFKIVGNKDGTRTYYFIASDIQRGIDVFKWTGPTNPVGAAGASALATSEREPQTPLADLVLAAAAIILLPLAAWFGRRRRAVRRFGWSMSFRP
;
A
#
# COMPACT_ATOMS: atom_id res chain seq x y z
N MET A 1 1.54 5.92 3.25
CA MET A 1 2.64 5.99 4.24
C MET A 1 3.22 7.39 4.19
N HIS A 2 3.41 8.03 5.35
CA HIS A 2 3.93 9.41 5.43
C HIS A 2 5.30 9.45 6.13
N VAL A 3 5.43 8.80 7.29
CA VAL A 3 6.70 8.67 8.02
C VAL A 3 7.04 7.20 8.24
N ILE A 4 8.31 6.86 8.05
CA ILE A 4 8.94 5.63 8.51
C ILE A 4 10.06 6.02 9.46
N GLU A 5 10.08 5.43 10.65
CA GLU A 5 11.17 5.57 11.59
C GLU A 5 11.75 4.20 11.93
N HIS A 6 13.08 4.12 11.96
CA HIS A 6 13.78 2.92 12.35
C HIS A 6 13.97 2.86 13.87
N THR A 7 13.65 1.72 14.49
CA THR A 7 13.91 1.49 15.90
C THR A 7 15.39 1.15 16.12
N PRO A 8 16.14 1.91 16.93
CA PRO A 8 17.56 1.62 17.16
C PRO A 8 17.80 0.21 17.71
N GLY A 9 18.74 -0.52 17.09
CA GLY A 9 19.14 -1.87 17.51
C GLY A 9 18.14 -2.99 17.19
N GLU A 10 17.07 -2.71 16.45
CA GLU A 10 16.11 -3.72 15.99
C GLU A 10 15.91 -3.64 14.47
N GLN A 11 15.60 -4.76 13.83
CA GLN A 11 15.10 -4.78 12.46
C GLN A 11 13.60 -4.44 12.48
N ARG A 12 13.28 -3.22 12.91
CA ARG A 12 11.91 -2.77 13.15
C ARG A 12 11.70 -1.35 12.69
N LEU A 13 10.58 -1.14 12.04
CA LEU A 13 10.10 0.14 11.54
C LEU A 13 8.81 0.52 12.27
N LEU A 14 8.69 1.80 12.58
CA LEU A 14 7.48 2.46 13.02
C LEU A 14 6.93 3.25 11.85
N VAL A 15 5.70 2.99 11.47
CA VAL A 15 5.13 3.55 10.24
C VAL A 15 3.85 4.28 10.57
N ALA A 16 3.78 5.55 10.15
CA ALA A 16 2.55 6.32 10.11
C ALA A 16 1.95 6.26 8.71
N TYR A 17 0.68 5.89 8.62
CA TYR A 17 -0.02 5.76 7.35
C TYR A 17 -1.46 6.24 7.45
N TYR A 18 -1.68 7.55 7.33
CA TYR A 18 -2.98 8.18 7.03
C TYR A 18 -4.17 7.42 7.67
N SER A 19 -5.05 6.87 6.84
CA SER A 19 -6.25 6.10 7.24
C SER A 19 -5.97 4.73 7.85
N GLN A 20 -4.75 4.23 7.75
CA GLN A 20 -4.29 2.99 8.36
C GLN A 20 -3.52 3.21 9.68
N GLY A 21 -3.49 4.43 10.21
CA GLY A 21 -2.98 4.71 11.54
C GLY A 21 -1.48 4.45 11.70
N VAL A 22 -1.11 3.79 12.80
CA VAL A 22 0.27 3.43 13.15
C VAL A 22 0.47 1.93 12.97
N LYS A 23 1.62 1.55 12.40
CA LYS A 23 2.06 0.15 12.24
C LYS A 23 3.46 -0.03 12.84
N VAL A 24 3.67 -1.21 13.43
CA VAL A 24 4.98 -1.71 13.84
C VAL A 24 5.32 -2.86 12.91
N LEU A 25 6.34 -2.67 12.08
CA LEU A 25 6.78 -3.66 11.09
C LEU A 25 8.14 -4.19 11.48
N ASP A 26 8.30 -5.50 11.57
CA ASP A 26 9.60 -6.13 11.51
C ASP A 26 10.03 -6.28 10.05
N TYR A 27 11.32 -6.12 9.77
CA TYR A 27 11.89 -6.43 8.46
C TYR A 27 13.01 -7.47 8.59
N PHE A 28 13.24 -8.19 7.50
CA PHE A 28 14.26 -9.23 7.39
C PHE A 28 14.85 -9.20 5.99
N ILE A 29 16.11 -9.61 5.86
CA ILE A 29 16.76 -9.81 4.57
C ILE A 29 17.00 -11.32 4.43
N ASP A 30 16.41 -11.93 3.40
CA ASP A 30 16.61 -13.36 3.13
C ASP A 30 17.96 -13.65 2.47
N GLY A 31 18.28 -14.94 2.28
CA GLY A 31 19.54 -15.36 1.66
C GLY A 31 19.71 -14.93 0.19
N ASN A 32 18.70 -14.31 -0.43
CA ASN A 32 18.74 -13.75 -1.77
C ASN A 32 18.72 -12.20 -1.75
N ASP A 33 19.06 -11.59 -0.62
CA ASP A 33 19.07 -10.13 -0.41
C ASP A 33 17.70 -9.46 -0.59
N ARG A 34 16.59 -10.20 -0.37
CA ARG A 34 15.25 -9.63 -0.47
C ARG A 34 14.71 -9.23 0.89
N PHE A 35 14.13 -8.03 0.94
CA PHE A 35 13.38 -7.58 2.10
C PHE A 35 12.07 -8.35 2.26
N GLN A 36 11.84 -8.86 3.45
CA GLN A 36 10.57 -9.41 3.91
C GLN A 36 10.07 -8.55 5.07
N PHE A 37 8.79 -8.22 5.07
CA PHE A 37 8.17 -7.43 6.12
C PHE A 37 7.11 -8.26 6.84
N ARG A 38 7.03 -8.08 8.16
CA ARG A 38 5.99 -8.67 9.00
C ARG A 38 5.39 -7.59 9.87
N GLU A 39 4.09 -7.36 9.74
CA GLU A 39 3.37 -6.51 10.69
C GLU A 39 3.25 -7.24 12.03
N THR A 40 3.75 -6.61 13.09
CA THR A 40 3.74 -7.19 14.45
C THR A 40 2.68 -6.51 15.32
N ALA A 41 2.33 -5.26 15.00
CA ALA A 41 1.22 -4.55 15.63
C ALA A 41 0.68 -3.44 14.73
N SER A 42 -0.59 -3.09 14.93
CA SER A 42 -1.20 -1.89 14.37
C SER A 42 -2.17 -1.25 15.35
N LEU A 43 -2.32 0.07 15.22
CA LEU A 43 -3.30 0.87 15.91
C LEU A 43 -3.97 1.80 14.90
N VAL A 44 -5.25 1.58 14.67
CA VAL A 44 -6.08 2.43 13.80
C VAL A 44 -7.18 3.05 14.64
N LEU A 45 -7.06 4.35 14.91
CA LEU A 45 -8.07 5.10 15.62
C LEU A 45 -9.18 5.55 14.67
N LEU A 46 -10.38 5.80 15.19
CA LEU A 46 -11.51 6.27 14.39
C LEU A 46 -11.13 7.58 13.68
N GLY A 47 -11.39 7.65 12.38
CA GLY A 47 -11.04 8.82 11.57
C GLY A 47 -9.53 9.04 11.40
N ALA A 48 -8.70 7.99 11.49
CA ALA A 48 -7.25 8.12 11.37
C ALA A 48 -6.83 8.93 10.13
N ASN A 49 -6.00 9.93 10.35
CA ASN A 49 -5.24 10.64 9.35
C ASN A 49 -3.83 10.89 9.91
N THR A 50 -3.17 9.78 10.27
CA THR A 50 -1.89 9.81 10.97
C THR A 50 -0.75 10.17 10.02
N TRP A 51 0.01 11.20 10.39
CA TRP A 51 1.14 11.72 9.63
C TRP A 51 2.47 11.23 10.17
N ALA A 52 2.70 11.37 11.47
CA ALA A 52 3.98 11.02 12.07
C ALA A 52 3.78 10.05 13.23
N VAL A 53 4.78 9.23 13.47
CA VAL A 53 4.91 8.41 14.68
C VAL A 53 6.38 8.34 15.05
N ASN A 54 6.67 8.42 16.35
CA ASN A 54 8.01 8.23 16.91
C ASN A 54 7.90 7.49 18.26
N ALA A 55 8.83 6.58 18.53
CA ALA A 55 9.00 6.01 19.86
C ALA A 55 9.96 6.87 20.71
N PHE A 56 9.41 7.67 21.62
CA PHE A 56 10.23 8.56 22.47
C PHE A 56 10.83 7.84 23.70
N LYS A 57 10.36 6.62 24.01
CA LYS A 57 10.91 5.80 25.09
C LYS A 57 10.74 4.32 24.79
N ILE A 58 11.78 3.54 25.05
CA ILE A 58 11.77 2.08 24.91
C ILE A 58 12.32 1.48 26.20
N VAL A 59 11.61 0.51 26.78
CA VAL A 59 11.96 -0.14 28.04
C VAL A 59 12.02 -1.65 27.85
N GLY A 60 13.14 -2.27 28.21
CA GLY A 60 13.26 -3.73 28.29
C GLY A 60 12.53 -4.28 29.52
N ASN A 61 11.77 -5.35 29.33
CA ASN A 61 11.04 -6.03 30.39
C ASN A 61 11.80 -7.29 30.84
N LYS A 62 11.51 -7.79 32.05
CA LYS A 62 12.16 -8.99 32.61
C LYS A 62 11.86 -10.28 31.85
N ASP A 63 10.75 -10.32 31.12
CA ASP A 63 10.28 -11.45 30.32
C ASP A 63 10.89 -11.48 28.90
N GLY A 64 11.82 -10.57 28.60
CA GLY A 64 12.47 -10.48 27.28
C GLY A 64 11.70 -9.68 26.24
N THR A 65 10.51 -9.16 26.57
CA THR A 65 9.78 -8.22 25.70
C THR A 65 10.31 -6.79 25.86
N ARG A 66 9.89 -5.90 24.95
CA ARG A 66 10.13 -4.45 25.07
C ARG A 66 8.80 -3.70 25.03
N THR A 67 8.69 -2.68 25.88
CA THR A 67 7.60 -1.71 25.88
C THR A 67 8.05 -0.42 25.20
N TYR A 68 7.34 -0.05 24.16
CA TYR A 68 7.53 1.14 23.36
C TYR A 68 6.48 2.17 23.73
N TYR A 69 6.90 3.41 23.95
CA TYR A 69 6.03 4.54 24.19
C TYR A 69 6.12 5.46 22.98
N PHE A 70 4.97 5.72 22.37
CA PHE A 70 4.86 6.43 21.12
C PHE A 70 4.21 7.79 21.31
N ILE A 71 4.64 8.72 20.49
CA ILE A 71 3.90 9.93 20.15
C ILE A 71 3.56 9.83 18.67
N ALA A 72 2.29 10.04 18.32
CA ALA A 72 1.84 10.12 16.95
C ALA A 72 1.11 11.45 16.70
N SER A 73 1.29 11.99 15.50
CA SER A 73 0.56 13.17 15.05
C SER A 73 -0.48 12.75 14.02
N ASP A 74 -1.71 13.21 14.24
CA ASP A 74 -2.86 13.06 13.37
C ASP A 74 -3.38 14.46 13.01
N ILE A 75 -3.66 14.70 11.72
CA ILE A 75 -4.08 16.04 11.27
C ILE A 75 -5.37 16.49 11.97
N GLN A 76 -6.30 15.57 12.21
CA GLN A 76 -7.64 15.91 12.69
C GLN A 76 -7.71 15.86 14.22
N ARG A 77 -7.07 14.86 14.82
CA ARG A 77 -7.15 14.61 16.27
C ARG A 77 -6.03 15.27 17.08
N GLY A 78 -4.92 15.66 16.44
CA GLY A 78 -3.77 16.27 17.10
C GLY A 78 -2.72 15.24 17.51
N ILE A 79 -2.40 15.16 18.81
CA ILE A 79 -1.33 14.30 19.32
C ILE A 79 -1.91 13.13 20.11
N ASP A 80 -1.55 11.91 19.69
CA ASP A 80 -1.86 10.67 20.38
C ASP A 80 -0.63 10.16 21.14
N VAL A 81 -0.80 9.75 22.38
CA VAL A 81 0.25 9.11 23.19
C VAL A 81 -0.23 7.73 23.62
N PHE A 82 0.54 6.70 23.30
CA PHE A 82 0.17 5.32 23.59
C PHE A 82 1.42 4.46 23.78
N LYS A 83 1.21 3.21 24.19
CA LYS A 83 2.29 2.23 24.34
C LYS A 83 1.92 0.90 23.72
N TRP A 84 2.93 0.17 23.30
CA TRP A 84 2.81 -1.22 22.87
C TRP A 84 3.93 -2.04 23.49
N THR A 85 3.61 -3.26 23.90
CA THR A 85 4.60 -4.22 24.42
C THR A 85 4.60 -5.42 23.49
N GLY A 86 5.79 -5.85 23.07
CA GLY A 86 5.93 -6.98 22.16
C GLY A 86 7.31 -7.60 22.16
N PRO A 87 7.51 -8.65 21.35
CA PRO A 87 8.80 -9.32 21.23
C PRO A 87 9.84 -8.36 20.66
N THR A 88 11.09 -8.55 21.07
CA THR A 88 12.24 -7.87 20.48
C THR A 88 12.56 -8.47 19.11
N ASN A 89 13.01 -7.64 18.17
CA ASN A 89 13.52 -8.11 16.89
C ASN A 89 14.95 -7.56 16.65
N PRO A 90 15.97 -8.06 17.36
CA PRO A 90 17.32 -7.53 17.26
C PRO A 90 17.88 -7.62 15.84
N VAL A 91 18.85 -6.76 15.53
CA VAL A 91 19.62 -6.86 14.27
C VAL A 91 20.25 -8.25 14.14
N GLY A 92 20.04 -8.89 12.99
CA GLY A 92 20.49 -10.26 12.73
C GLY A 92 19.53 -11.36 13.20
N ALA A 93 18.38 -11.01 13.81
CA ALA A 93 17.31 -11.97 14.02
C ALA A 93 16.88 -12.56 12.68
N ALA A 94 16.83 -13.90 12.62
CA ALA A 94 16.36 -14.59 11.44
C ALA A 94 14.90 -14.23 11.19
N GLY A 95 14.60 -13.87 9.94
CA GLY A 95 13.20 -13.87 9.50
C GLY A 95 12.65 -15.26 9.71
N ALA A 96 11.47 -15.37 10.32
CA ALA A 96 10.67 -16.55 10.10
C ALA A 96 10.56 -16.64 8.58
N SER A 97 11.13 -17.69 7.97
CA SER A 97 10.94 -17.98 6.55
C SER A 97 9.46 -17.96 6.34
N ALA A 98 8.96 -16.85 5.82
CA ALA A 98 7.54 -16.66 5.74
C ALA A 98 7.12 -17.66 4.66
N LEU A 99 6.52 -18.75 5.09
CA LEU A 99 5.24 -19.17 4.55
C LEU A 99 4.26 -17.99 4.72
N ALA A 100 4.59 -16.84 4.15
CA ALA A 100 3.62 -15.94 3.62
C ALA A 100 3.08 -16.76 2.44
N THR A 101 2.03 -17.52 2.74
CA THR A 101 0.83 -17.43 1.93
C THR A 101 0.56 -15.94 1.76
N SER A 102 1.30 -15.31 0.84
CA SER A 102 0.73 -14.29 0.02
C SER A 102 -0.50 -15.00 -0.50
N GLU A 103 -1.67 -14.64 0.04
CA GLU A 103 -2.83 -14.50 -0.82
C GLU A 103 -2.40 -13.50 -1.91
N ARG A 104 -1.57 -13.99 -2.84
CA ARG A 104 -1.71 -13.66 -4.23
C ARG A 104 -3.16 -14.02 -4.45
N GLU A 105 -4.02 -13.01 -4.40
CA GLU A 105 -5.36 -13.11 -4.97
C GLU A 105 -5.15 -13.92 -6.24
N PRO A 106 -5.70 -15.15 -6.34
CA PRO A 106 -5.52 -15.93 -7.54
C PRO A 106 -5.98 -15.00 -8.63
N GLN A 107 -5.09 -14.63 -9.55
CA GLN A 107 -5.47 -13.94 -10.77
C GLN A 107 -6.45 -14.92 -11.41
N THR A 108 -7.73 -14.72 -11.09
CA THR A 108 -8.75 -15.65 -11.51
C THR A 108 -8.73 -15.49 -13.02
N PRO A 109 -8.54 -16.57 -13.78
CA PRO A 109 -8.53 -16.48 -15.24
C PRO A 109 -9.81 -15.85 -15.78
N LEU A 110 -10.87 -15.81 -14.96
CA LEU A 110 -12.12 -15.09 -15.20
C LEU A 110 -11.94 -13.58 -15.39
N ALA A 111 -11.11 -12.87 -14.62
CA ALA A 111 -10.93 -11.42 -14.79
C ALA A 111 -10.27 -11.11 -16.14
N ASP A 112 -9.25 -11.88 -16.51
CA ASP A 112 -8.55 -11.75 -17.79
C ASP A 112 -9.44 -12.18 -18.97
N LEU A 113 -10.26 -13.23 -18.80
CA LEU A 113 -11.24 -13.67 -19.80
C LEU A 113 -12.37 -12.64 -20.01
N VAL A 114 -12.85 -12.00 -18.94
CA VAL A 114 -13.85 -10.93 -19.02
C VAL A 114 -13.27 -9.72 -19.74
N LEU A 115 -12.02 -9.35 -19.44
CA LEU A 115 -11.35 -8.24 -20.11
C LEU A 115 -11.11 -8.54 -21.59
N ALA A 116 -10.70 -9.76 -21.93
CA ALA A 116 -10.53 -10.21 -23.30
C ALA A 116 -11.86 -10.25 -24.07
N ALA A 117 -12.93 -10.74 -23.45
CA ALA A 117 -14.27 -10.74 -24.03
C ALA A 117 -14.80 -9.31 -24.27
N ALA A 118 -14.56 -8.40 -23.31
CA ALA A 118 -14.90 -6.99 -23.46
C ALA A 118 -14.13 -6.33 -24.62
N ALA A 119 -12.84 -6.64 -24.79
CA ALA A 119 -12.04 -6.14 -25.90
C ALA A 119 -12.56 -6.62 -27.27
N ILE A 120 -12.98 -7.89 -27.37
CA ILE A 120 -13.57 -8.46 -28.60
C ILE A 120 -14.87 -7.74 -28.99
N ILE A 121 -15.67 -7.28 -28.03
CA ILE A 121 -16.94 -6.61 -28.30
C ILE A 121 -16.73 -5.11 -28.59
N LEU A 122 -15.89 -4.44 -27.80
CA LEU A 122 -15.76 -2.99 -27.85
C LEU A 122 -14.89 -2.50 -29.01
N LEU A 123 -13.83 -3.22 -29.40
CA LEU A 123 -12.95 -2.80 -30.49
C LEU A 123 -13.63 -2.76 -31.87
N PRO A 124 -14.44 -3.76 -32.28
CA PRO A 124 -15.18 -3.69 -33.53
C PRO A 124 -16.25 -2.60 -33.51
N LEU A 125 -16.95 -2.41 -32.37
CA LEU A 125 -17.94 -1.34 -32.21
C LEU A 125 -17.29 0.03 -32.41
N ALA A 126 -16.16 0.28 -31.74
CA ALA A 126 -15.41 1.53 -31.88
C ALA A 126 -14.93 1.75 -33.32
N ALA A 127 -14.45 0.70 -34.00
CA ALA A 127 -14.04 0.78 -35.40
C ALA A 127 -15.21 1.04 -36.38
N TRP A 128 -16.40 0.55 -36.07
CA TRP A 128 -17.61 0.80 -36.87
C TRP A 128 -18.14 2.22 -36.70
N PHE A 129 -18.24 2.71 -35.46
CA PHE A 129 -18.63 4.09 -35.17
C PHE A 129 -17.59 5.11 -35.70
N GLY A 130 -16.30 4.79 -35.63
CA GLY A 130 -15.23 5.62 -36.19
C GLY A 130 -15.29 5.73 -37.73
N ARG A 131 -15.63 4.64 -38.43
CA ARG A 131 -15.80 4.64 -39.90
C ARG A 131 -17.02 5.46 -40.34
N ARG A 132 -18.14 5.37 -39.62
CA ARG A 132 -19.34 6.18 -39.88
C ARG A 132 -19.07 7.69 -39.76
N ARG A 133 -18.31 8.12 -38.75
CA ARG A 133 -17.95 9.55 -38.59
C ARG A 133 -17.05 10.08 -39.72
N ARG A 134 -16.18 9.25 -40.31
CA ARG A 134 -15.35 9.67 -41.47
C ARG A 134 -16.14 9.75 -42.77
N ALA A 135 -17.14 8.89 -42.97
CA ALA A 135 -17.99 8.93 -44.16
C ALA A 135 -18.84 10.20 -44.22
N VAL A 136 -19.39 10.64 -43.08
CA VAL A 136 -20.20 11.87 -43.00
C VAL A 136 -19.36 13.13 -43.27
N ARG A 137 -18.08 13.18 -42.87
CA ARG A 137 -17.18 14.31 -43.18
C ARG A 137 -16.73 14.38 -44.64
N ARG A 138 -16.89 13.32 -45.45
CA ARG A 138 -16.49 13.31 -46.86
C ARG A 138 -17.61 13.74 -47.83
N PHE A 139 -18.84 13.91 -47.34
CA PHE A 139 -20.03 14.25 -48.15
C PHE A 139 -20.61 15.64 -47.82
N GLY A 140 -19.83 16.50 -47.16
CA GLY A 140 -20.25 17.86 -46.80
C GLY A 140 -19.34 18.91 -47.43
N TRP A 141 -19.90 19.63 -48.40
CA TRP A 141 -19.49 20.92 -48.98
C TRP A 141 -18.50 20.89 -50.15
N SER A 142 -19.08 20.84 -51.36
CA SER A 142 -18.60 21.59 -52.51
C SER A 142 -19.69 22.60 -52.87
N MET A 143 -19.61 23.83 -52.36
CA MET A 143 -20.31 24.98 -52.95
C MET A 143 -19.30 25.75 -53.78
N SER A 144 -19.39 25.60 -55.10
CA SER A 144 -18.70 26.44 -56.07
C SER A 144 -19.35 27.83 -56.09
N PHE A 145 -18.60 28.87 -55.73
CA PHE A 145 -18.91 30.23 -56.16
C PHE A 145 -18.49 30.39 -57.62
N ARG A 146 -19.43 30.85 -58.46
CA ARG A 146 -19.13 31.42 -59.77
C ARG A 146 -19.41 32.94 -59.72
N PRO A 147 -18.64 33.73 -60.49
CA PRO A 147 -18.50 35.17 -60.31
C PRO A 147 -19.77 35.96 -60.61
#